data_AF-A0A1M5VB36-F1
#
_entry.id   AF-A0A1M5VB36-F1
#
_cell.length_a   1.000
_cell.length_b   1.000
_cell.length_c   1.000
_cell.angle_alpha   90.00
_cell.angle_beta   90.00
_cell.angle_gamma   90.00
#
_symmetry.space_group_name_H-M   'P 1'
#
loop_
_entity.id
_entity.type
_entity.pdbx_description
1 polymer ?
#
loop_
_entity_poly.entity_id
_entity_poly.type
_entity_poly.pdbx_seq_one_letter_code
_entity_poly.pdbx_strand_id
1 'polypeptide(L)'
;MSYVYVKDSEGYVFKKLKSEVCKGEKIITEKAYRKASGLAAYEKEFGHGGARENAGRKPKYSKPLTIQMRVTQEEKEFLAYARENGLSFASLMKTGF
;
A
#
# COMPACT_ATOMS: atom_id res chain seq x y z
N MET A 1 18.31 -27.46 4.91
CA MET A 1 17.29 -28.52 5.05
C MET A 1 16.39 -28.51 3.82
N SER A 2 16.30 -29.61 3.07
CA SER A 2 15.52 -29.68 1.83
C SER A 2 14.10 -30.20 2.08
N TYR A 3 13.09 -29.43 1.66
CA TYR A 3 11.70 -29.87 1.67
C TYR A 3 11.36 -30.66 0.41
N VAL A 4 10.46 -31.63 0.56
CA VAL A 4 9.89 -32.42 -0.55
C VAL A 4 8.37 -32.41 -0.46
N TYR A 5 7.73 -32.59 -1.60
CA TYR A 5 6.29 -32.76 -1.70
C TYR A 5 5.98 -34.25 -1.80
N VAL A 6 5.08 -34.75 -0.97
CA VAL A 6 4.71 -36.16 -0.96
C VAL A 6 3.20 -36.35 -1.06
N LYS A 7 2.82 -37.49 -1.63
CA LYS A 7 1.45 -37.96 -1.72
C LYS A 7 1.32 -39.32 -1.03
N ASP A 8 0.32 -39.45 -0.18
CA ASP A 8 0.04 -40.69 0.56
C ASP A 8 -0.83 -41.66 -0.25
N SER A 9 -0.92 -42.89 0.25
CA SER A 9 -1.79 -43.94 -0.30
C SER A 9 -3.26 -43.53 -0.33
N GLU A 10 -3.70 -42.72 0.63
CA GLU A 10 -5.06 -42.17 0.72
C GLU A 10 -5.30 -40.99 -0.24
N GLY A 11 -4.24 -40.48 -0.88
CA GLY A 11 -4.32 -39.41 -1.87
C GLY A 11 -4.08 -38.00 -1.33
N TYR A 12 -3.91 -37.83 -0.02
CA TYR A 12 -3.52 -36.56 0.61
C TYR A 12 -2.11 -36.13 0.22
N VAL A 13 -1.87 -34.82 0.20
CA VAL A 13 -0.63 -34.25 -0.30
C VAL A 13 -0.11 -33.16 0.63
N PHE A 14 1.17 -33.23 0.99
CA PHE A 14 1.77 -32.33 1.98
C PHE A 14 3.25 -32.06 1.68
N LYS A 15 3.74 -30.95 2.25
CA LYS A 15 5.13 -30.52 2.18
C LYS A 15 5.79 -30.82 3.50
N LYS A 16 6.88 -31.59 3.49
CA LYS A 16 7.65 -31.90 4.70
C LYS A 16 9.13 -32.08 4.42
N LEU A 17 9.92 -32.25 5.49
CA LEU A 17 11.35 -32.44 5.35
C LEU A 17 11.66 -33.80 4.73
N LYS A 18 12.74 -33.85 3.93
CA LYS A 18 13.18 -35.11 3.29
C LYS A 18 13.48 -36.22 4.30
N SER A 19 13.87 -35.87 5.53
CA SER A 19 14.12 -36.80 6.65
C SER A 19 12.86 -37.38 7.29
N GLU A 20 11.69 -36.77 7.08
CA GLU A 20 10.42 -37.14 7.72
C GLU A 20 9.51 -37.95 6.77
N VAL A 21 10.02 -38.35 5.60
CA VAL A 21 9.27 -39.13 4.62
C VAL A 21 9.08 -40.57 5.13
N CYS A 22 7.82 -40.99 5.25
CA CYS A 22 7.47 -42.32 5.74
C CYS A 22 7.47 -43.35 4.60
N LYS A 23 7.62 -44.63 4.97
CA LYS A 23 7.50 -45.75 4.03
C LYS A 23 6.04 -45.91 3.63
N GLY A 24 5.69 -45.45 2.44
CA GLY A 24 4.32 -45.48 1.90
C GLY A 24 3.96 -44.24 1.09
N GLU A 25 4.73 -43.16 1.29
CA GLU A 25 4.50 -41.88 0.66
C GLU A 25 5.36 -41.75 -0.61
N LYS A 26 4.77 -41.21 -1.67
CA LYS A 26 5.47 -41.00 -2.94
C LYS A 26 5.86 -39.54 -3.08
N ILE A 27 7.14 -39.30 -3.32
CA ILE A 27 7.63 -37.95 -3.65
C ILE A 27 7.06 -37.56 -5.01
N ILE A 28 6.45 -36.38 -5.08
CA ILE A 28 5.84 -35.82 -6.27
C ILE A 28 6.47 -34.47 -6.63
N THR A 29 6.16 -33.97 -7.81
CA THR A 29 6.58 -32.63 -8.25
C THR A 29 5.74 -31.55 -7.60
N GLU A 30 6.29 -30.34 -7.47
CA GLU A 30 5.57 -29.18 -6.92
C GLU A 30 4.29 -28.86 -7.72
N LYS A 31 4.35 -29.01 -9.04
CA LYS A 31 3.21 -28.77 -9.92
C LYS A 31 2.04 -29.71 -9.62
N ALA A 32 2.35 -31.00 -9.39
CA ALA A 32 1.35 -31.98 -8.99
C ALA A 32 0.79 -31.66 -7.59
N TYR A 33 1.65 -31.24 -6.66
CA TYR A 33 1.24 -30.78 -5.32
C TYR A 33 0.26 -29.61 -5.40
N ARG A 34 0.62 -28.51 -6.06
CA ARG A 34 -0.22 -27.29 -6.16
C ARG A 34 -1.59 -27.55 -6.79
N LYS A 35 -1.67 -28.50 -7.73
CA LYS A 35 -2.95 -28.89 -8.35
C LYS A 35 -3.80 -29.71 -7.38
N ALA A 36 -3.21 -30.68 -6.69
CA ALA A 36 -3.92 -31.58 -5.79
C ALA A 36 -4.30 -30.92 -4.45
N SER A 37 -3.48 -30.01 -3.94
CA SER A 37 -3.75 -29.27 -2.70
C SER A 37 -4.80 -28.15 -2.87
N GLY A 38 -5.21 -27.85 -4.10
CA GLY A 38 -6.11 -26.74 -4.38
C GLY A 38 -5.46 -25.36 -4.27
N LEU A 39 -4.18 -25.26 -3.92
CA LEU A 39 -3.47 -23.97 -3.80
C LEU A 39 -3.50 -23.16 -5.10
N ALA A 40 -3.40 -23.82 -6.26
CA ALA A 40 -3.48 -23.13 -7.55
C ALA A 40 -4.87 -22.53 -7.82
N ALA A 41 -5.93 -23.19 -7.36
CA ALA A 41 -7.30 -22.65 -7.45
C ALA A 41 -7.48 -21.53 -6.42
N TYR A 42 -6.99 -21.74 -5.20
CA TYR A 42 -7.05 -20.77 -4.11
C TYR A 42 -6.31 -19.47 -4.42
N GLU A 43 -5.09 -19.51 -4.98
CA GLU A 43 -4.35 -18.32 -5.42
C GLU A 43 -5.09 -17.56 -6.54
N LYS A 44 -5.83 -18.28 -7.40
CA LYS A 44 -6.59 -17.69 -8.51
C LYS A 44 -7.88 -17.03 -8.04
N GLU A 45 -8.59 -17.66 -7.10
CA GLU A 45 -9.86 -17.16 -6.56
C GLU A 45 -9.66 -16.13 -5.46
N PHE A 46 -8.67 -16.33 -4.60
CA PHE A 46 -8.36 -15.53 -3.42
C PHE A 46 -7.02 -14.83 -3.57
N GLY A 47 -6.85 -14.11 -4.68
CA GLY A 47 -5.74 -13.18 -4.81
C GLY A 47 -5.72 -12.23 -3.61
N HIS A 48 -4.56 -12.08 -2.95
CA HIS A 48 -4.40 -11.13 -1.87
C HIS A 48 -4.85 -9.75 -2.37
N GLY A 49 -5.93 -9.21 -1.79
CA GLY A 49 -6.44 -7.90 -2.14
C GLY A 49 -5.33 -6.87 -1.99
N GLY A 50 -4.74 -6.47 -3.11
CA GLY A 50 -3.73 -5.43 -3.12
C GLY A 50 -4.28 -4.16 -2.50
N ALA A 51 -3.39 -3.30 -2.02
CA ALA A 51 -3.76 -1.96 -1.60
C ALA A 51 -4.46 -1.25 -2.79
N ARG A 52 -5.79 -1.17 -2.75
CA ARG A 52 -6.57 -0.39 -3.72
C ARG A 52 -6.03 1.03 -3.79
N GLU A 53 -6.18 1.73 -4.93
CA GLU A 53 -5.96 3.18 -4.94
C GLU A 53 -6.80 3.81 -3.83
N ASN A 54 -6.16 4.59 -2.93
CA ASN A 54 -6.71 5.11 -1.68
C ASN A 54 -6.83 4.13 -0.49
N ALA A 55 -6.13 3.00 -0.52
CA ALA A 55 -5.88 2.19 0.68
C ALA A 55 -4.91 2.93 1.59
N GLY A 56 -5.44 3.57 2.63
CA GLY A 56 -4.69 4.36 3.59
C GLY A 56 -5.59 5.38 4.29
N ARG A 57 -5.06 6.06 5.30
CA ARG A 57 -5.74 7.19 5.91
C ARG A 57 -5.76 8.32 4.88
N LYS A 58 -6.92 8.68 4.34
CA LYS A 58 -7.03 9.81 3.41
C LYS A 58 -6.34 11.02 4.07
N PRO A 59 -5.40 11.71 3.39
CA PRO A 59 -4.95 13.00 3.87
C PRO A 59 -6.21 13.85 4.01
N LYS A 60 -6.52 14.31 5.23
CA LYS A 60 -7.76 15.05 5.52
C LYS A 60 -7.91 16.31 4.66
N TYR A 61 -6.86 16.71 3.95
CA TYR A 61 -6.74 17.97 3.26
C TYR A 61 -6.02 17.74 1.93
N SER A 62 -6.76 17.51 0.84
CA SER A 62 -6.24 17.60 -0.54
C SER A 62 -5.96 19.04 -0.97
N LYS A 63 -6.39 20.01 -0.15
CA LYS A 63 -6.10 21.43 -0.26
C LYS A 63 -5.43 21.84 1.05
N PRO A 64 -4.28 22.54 1.03
CA PRO A 64 -3.72 23.08 2.27
C PRO A 64 -4.83 23.88 2.97
N LEU A 65 -5.00 23.64 4.28
CA LEU A 65 -5.81 24.54 5.11
C LEU A 65 -5.33 25.95 4.80
N THR A 66 -6.17 26.77 4.18
CA THR A 66 -5.91 28.21 4.03
C THR A 66 -5.59 28.72 5.41
N ILE A 67 -4.32 29.02 5.66
CA ILE A 67 -3.86 29.55 6.94
C ILE A 67 -4.63 30.86 7.13
N GLN A 68 -5.61 30.85 8.03
CA GLN A 68 -6.34 32.05 8.39
C GLN A 68 -5.46 32.83 9.36
N MET A 69 -4.68 33.77 8.84
CA MET A 69 -3.99 34.74 9.68
C MET A 69 -5.02 35.75 10.21
N ARG A 70 -5.04 35.95 11.53
CA ARG A 70 -5.80 37.06 12.12
C ARG A 70 -4.98 38.33 11.91
N VAL A 71 -5.59 39.31 11.24
CA VAL A 71 -5.03 40.63 10.98
C VAL A 71 -5.90 41.68 11.67
N THR A 72 -5.32 42.84 11.97
CA THR A 72 -6.09 43.99 12.45
C THR A 72 -6.99 44.55 11.32
N GLN A 73 -7.93 45.43 11.68
CA GLN A 73 -8.79 46.07 10.68
C GLN A 73 -7.98 46.95 9.72
N GLU A 74 -6.98 47.67 10.22
CA GLU A 74 -6.09 48.51 9.43
C GLU A 74 -5.27 47.69 8.42
N GLU A 75 -4.70 46.56 8.86
CA GLU A 75 -3.96 45.64 7.98
C GLU A 75 -4.87 45.07 6.89
N LYS A 76 -6.12 44.74 7.24
CA LYS A 76 -7.11 44.24 6.27
C LYS A 76 -7.43 45.28 5.20
N GLU A 77 -7.64 46.53 5.60
CA GLU A 77 -7.90 47.65 4.69
C GLU A 77 -6.71 47.93 3.78
N PHE A 78 -5.49 47.91 4.33
CA PHE A 78 -4.26 48.04 3.57
C PHE A 78 -4.08 46.92 2.54
N LEU A 79 -4.34 45.66 2.93
CA LEU A 79 -4.28 44.51 2.01
C LEU A 79 -5.29 44.62 0.86
N ALA A 80 -6.48 45.17 1.12
CA ALA A 80 -7.49 45.42 0.09
C ALA A 80 -7.01 46.50 -0.89
N TYR A 81 -6.57 47.65 -0.37
CA TYR A 81 -5.99 48.74 -1.16
C TYR A 81 -4.83 48.26 -2.04
N ALA A 82 -3.90 47.48 -1.47
CA ALA A 82 -2.74 46.98 -2.19
C ALA A 82 -3.12 46.06 -3.36
N ARG A 83 -4.16 45.23 -3.21
CA ARG A 83 -4.65 44.37 -4.30
C ARG A 83 -5.29 45.17 -5.42
N GLU A 84 -6.10 46.17 -5.08
CA GLU A 84 -6.77 47.03 -6.05
C GLU A 84 -5.78 47.85 -6.88
N ASN A 85 -4.67 48.25 -6.26
CA ASN A 85 -3.60 49.02 -6.91
C ASN A 85 -2.48 48.14 -7.50
N GLY A 86 -2.64 46.82 -7.51
CA GLY A 86 -1.67 45.90 -8.13
C GLY A 86 -0.29 45.87 -7.46
N LEU A 87 -0.20 46.22 -6.17
CA LEU A 87 1.07 46.22 -5.43
C LEU A 87 1.53 44.79 -5.16
N SER A 88 2.73 44.45 -5.63
CA SER A 88 3.37 43.17 -5.32
C SER A 88 4.13 43.26 -4.00
N PHE A 89 3.57 42.66 -2.94
CA PHE A 89 4.24 42.58 -1.63
C PHE A 89 5.64 41.95 -1.71
N ALA A 90 5.83 40.96 -2.59
CA ALA A 90 7.13 40.34 -2.81
C ALA A 90 8.18 41.32 -3.38
N SER A 91 7.75 42.34 -4.12
CA SER A 91 8.65 43.37 -4.65
C SER A 91 8.92 44.51 -3.65
N LEU A 92 7.95 44.79 -2.76
CA LEU A 92 8.04 45.84 -1.74
C LEU A 92 8.81 45.38 -0.50
N MET A 93 8.59 44.13 -0.11
CA MET A 93 9.39 43.47 0.91
C MET A 93 10.75 43.19 0.29
N LYS A 94 11.80 43.91 0.70
CA LYS A 94 13.17 43.50 0.42
C LYS A 94 13.38 42.15 1.11
N THR A 95 13.11 41.06 0.40
CA THR A 95 13.41 39.71 0.87
C THR A 95 14.93 39.54 0.83
N GLY A 96 15.59 39.98 1.89
CA GLY A 96 16.90 39.45 2.27
C GLY A 96 16.70 38.03 2.76
N PHE A 97 16.78 37.07 1.86
CA PHE A 97 17.20 35.72 2.23
C PHE A 97 18.73 35.72 2.36
#